data_AF-A0A520GRV7-F1
#
_entry.id   AF-A0A520GRV7-F1
#
_cell.length_a   1.000
_cell.length_b   1.000
_cell.length_c   1.000
_cell.angle_alpha   90.00
_cell.angle_beta   90.00
_cell.angle_gamma   90.00
#
_symmetry.space_group_name_H-M   'P 1'
#
loop_
_entity.id
_entity.type
_entity.pdbx_description
1 polymer ?
#
loop_
_entity_poly.entity_id
_entity_poly.type
_entity_poly.pdbx_seq_one_letter_code
_entity_poly.pdbx_strand_id
1 'polypeptide(L)'
;VDVRDVVKSMIALMNSDVHGQRFTVSAENLHYQTFFAEIAKGFGVKAPAKEAKAWMLGIAWRGAKLASFFTGKPAALTSDAAKSSMNESMYSNDKIKKTIGIQFKPLSESIQDVCTALINSKL
;
A
#
# COMPACT_ATOMS: atom_id res chain seq x y z
N VAL A 1 -5.45 -0.39 0.43
CA VAL A 1 -6.83 0.17 0.51
C VAL A 1 -6.84 1.53 -0.17
N ASP A 2 -7.91 1.90 -0.88
CA ASP A 2 -8.05 3.22 -1.50
C ASP A 2 -8.35 4.30 -0.44
N VAL A 3 -7.78 5.49 -0.61
CA VAL A 3 -7.96 6.61 0.34
C VAL A 3 -9.44 7.01 0.44
N ARG A 4 -10.21 6.92 -0.65
CA ARG A 4 -11.64 7.23 -0.67
C ARG A 4 -12.43 6.27 0.22
N ASP A 5 -12.04 5.00 0.29
CA ASP A 5 -12.71 4.04 1.18
C ASP A 5 -12.38 4.28 2.65
N VAL A 6 -11.16 4.74 2.93
CA VAL A 6 -10.78 5.19 4.28
C VAL A 6 -11.64 6.37 4.71
N VAL A 7 -11.78 7.38 3.84
CA VAL A 7 -12.60 8.57 4.14
C VAL A 7 -14.07 8.20 4.31
N LYS A 8 -14.64 7.36 3.42
CA LYS A 8 -16.01 6.84 3.58
C LYS A 8 -16.20 6.12 4.90
N SER A 9 -15.23 5.28 5.30
CA SER A 9 -15.25 4.56 6.56
C SER A 9 -15.24 5.51 7.76
N MET A 10 -14.38 6.55 7.72
CA MET A 10 -14.29 7.56 8.77
C MET A 10 -15.60 8.33 8.92
N ILE A 11 -16.18 8.80 7.81
CA ILE A 11 -17.44 9.55 7.82
C ILE A 11 -18.59 8.68 8.32
N ALA A 12 -18.69 7.44 7.84
CA ALA A 12 -19.75 6.52 8.26
C ALA A 12 -19.67 6.19 9.76
N LEU A 13 -18.48 5.92 10.28
CA LEU A 13 -18.28 5.65 11.70
C LEU A 13 -18.54 6.89 12.58
N MET A 14 -18.13 8.07 12.11
CA MET A 14 -18.39 9.34 12.80
C MET A 14 -19.89 9.65 12.94
N ASN A 15 -20.69 9.27 11.94
CA ASN A 15 -22.14 9.48 11.92
C ASN A 15 -22.93 8.28 12.48
N SER A 16 -22.28 7.37 13.19
CA SER A 16 -22.91 6.18 13.80
C SER A 16 -22.86 6.25 15.32
N ASP A 17 -23.67 5.42 16.00
CA ASP A 17 -23.66 5.28 17.46
C ASP A 17 -22.48 4.42 17.98
N VAL A 18 -21.51 4.11 17.12
CA VAL A 18 -20.39 3.22 17.46
C VAL A 18 -19.27 4.01 18.12
N HIS A 19 -18.97 3.67 19.37
CA HIS A 19 -17.91 4.30 20.15
C HIS A 19 -16.97 3.28 20.80
N GLY A 20 -15.73 3.68 21.08
CA GLY A 20 -14.75 2.86 21.81
C GLY A 20 -14.25 1.62 21.05
N GLN A 21 -14.49 1.53 19.74
CA GLN A 21 -14.14 0.36 18.93
C GLN A 21 -12.98 0.64 17.97
N ARG A 22 -12.11 -0.35 17.81
CA ARG A 22 -11.08 -0.39 16.76
C ARG A 22 -11.60 -1.13 15.54
N PHE A 23 -11.27 -0.61 14.36
CA PHE A 23 -11.60 -1.19 13.06
C PHE A 23 -10.35 -1.27 12.18
N THR A 24 -10.23 -2.35 11.41
CA THR A 24 -9.22 -2.47 10.37
C THR A 24 -9.84 -2.12 9.03
N VAL A 25 -9.31 -1.08 8.39
CA VAL A 25 -9.77 -0.61 7.08
C VAL A 25 -8.83 -1.17 6.01
N SER A 26 -9.14 -2.36 5.52
CA SER A 26 -8.39 -3.03 4.46
C SER A 26 -9.36 -3.57 3.42
N ALA A 27 -9.07 -3.38 2.13
CA ALA A 27 -9.92 -3.88 1.04
C ALA A 27 -9.72 -5.38 0.83
N GLU A 28 -8.46 -5.77 0.60
CA GLU A 28 -8.03 -7.11 0.23
C GLU A 28 -6.62 -7.36 0.77
N ASN A 29 -6.26 -8.62 0.97
CA ASN A 29 -4.89 -9.02 1.28
C ASN A 29 -4.22 -9.52 0.00
N LEU A 30 -3.25 -8.77 -0.53
CA LEU A 30 -2.49 -9.16 -1.71
C LEU A 30 -1.03 -9.44 -1.37
N HIS A 31 -0.49 -10.44 -2.04
CA HIS A 31 0.95 -10.71 -2.02
C HIS A 31 1.70 -9.59 -2.78
N TYR A 32 2.87 -9.17 -2.29
CA TYR A 32 3.65 -8.10 -2.91
C TYR A 32 3.98 -8.37 -4.37
N GLN A 33 4.24 -9.63 -4.73
CA GLN A 33 4.47 -10.02 -6.12
C GLN A 33 3.28 -9.62 -7.02
N THR A 34 2.06 -9.93 -6.60
CA THR A 34 0.83 -9.61 -7.35
C THR A 34 0.63 -8.11 -7.41
N PHE A 35 0.77 -7.42 -6.27
CA PHE A 35 0.65 -5.96 -6.19
C PHE A 35 1.59 -5.23 -7.15
N PHE A 36 2.88 -5.58 -7.13
CA PHE A 36 3.85 -4.97 -8.05
C PHE A 36 3.66 -5.39 -9.51
N ALA A 37 3.15 -6.60 -9.76
CA ALA A 37 2.81 -7.04 -11.12
C ALA A 37 1.62 -6.23 -11.69
N GLU A 38 0.59 -5.95 -10.89
CA GLU A 38 -0.53 -5.10 -11.29
C GLU A 38 -0.09 -3.65 -11.56
N ILE A 39 0.80 -3.10 -10.74
CA ILE A 39 1.41 -1.78 -10.99
C ILE A 39 2.19 -1.78 -12.30
N ALA A 40 3.06 -2.78 -12.52
CA ALA A 40 3.85 -2.89 -13.74
C ALA A 40 2.95 -2.98 -14.98
N LYS A 41 1.87 -3.76 -14.90
CA LYS A 41 0.83 -3.83 -15.94
C LYS A 41 0.19 -2.46 -16.19
N GLY A 42 -0.18 -1.73 -15.13
CA GLY A 42 -0.79 -0.40 -15.24
C GLY A 42 0.13 0.64 -15.91
N PHE A 43 1.44 0.54 -15.72
CA PHE A 43 2.43 1.39 -16.38
C PHE A 43 2.90 0.87 -17.75
N GLY A 44 2.49 -0.32 -18.17
CA GLY A 44 2.97 -0.95 -19.41
C GLY A 44 4.47 -1.32 -19.37
N VAL A 45 5.03 -1.60 -18.19
CA VAL A 45 6.43 -2.00 -18.00
C VAL A 45 6.55 -3.47 -17.61
N LYS A 46 7.76 -4.02 -17.71
CA LYS A 46 8.03 -5.42 -17.36
C LYS A 46 7.78 -5.68 -15.87
N ALA A 47 7.00 -6.72 -15.57
CA ALA A 47 6.72 -7.17 -14.22
C ALA A 47 7.99 -7.61 -13.47
N PRO A 48 8.02 -7.53 -12.12
CA PRO A 48 9.15 -7.98 -11.32
C PRO A 48 9.38 -9.48 -11.51
N ALA A 49 10.60 -9.86 -11.91
CA ALA A 49 10.98 -11.24 -12.19
C ALA A 49 11.84 -11.89 -11.09
N LYS A 50 12.24 -11.12 -10.07
CA LYS A 50 13.12 -11.59 -8.99
C LYS A 50 12.58 -11.11 -7.65
N GLU A 51 12.56 -12.02 -6.69
CA GLU A 51 12.24 -11.71 -5.30
C GLU A 51 13.39 -10.96 -4.63
N ALA A 52 13.08 -9.90 -3.89
CA ALA A 52 14.05 -9.17 -3.10
C ALA A 52 14.27 -9.89 -1.75
N LYS A 53 15.38 -10.63 -1.63
CA LYS A 53 15.72 -11.37 -0.41
C LYS A 53 16.09 -10.42 0.73
N ALA A 54 15.91 -10.87 1.98
CA ALA A 54 16.21 -10.08 3.18
C ALA A 54 17.63 -9.49 3.21
N TRP A 55 18.65 -10.24 2.75
CA TRP A 55 20.02 -9.73 2.68
C TRP A 55 20.18 -8.63 1.63
N MET A 56 19.47 -8.71 0.50
CA MET A 56 19.48 -7.69 -0.55
C MET A 56 18.86 -6.40 -0.04
N LEU A 57 17.70 -6.51 0.62
CA LEU A 57 17.03 -5.37 1.25
C LEU A 57 17.91 -4.78 2.35
N GLY A 58 18.61 -5.63 3.12
CA GLY A 58 19.58 -5.23 4.12
C GLY A 58 20.71 -4.36 3.58
N ILE A 59 21.25 -4.70 2.41
CA ILE A 59 22.28 -3.88 1.74
C ILE A 59 21.63 -2.60 1.18
N ALA A 60 20.47 -2.73 0.55
CA ALA A 60 19.80 -1.64 -0.15
C ALA A 60 19.45 -0.46 0.79
N TRP A 61 18.84 -0.71 1.96
CA TRP A 61 18.46 0.39 2.87
C TRP A 61 19.68 1.08 3.47
N ARG A 62 20.78 0.35 3.70
CA ARG A 62 22.05 0.93 4.18
C ARG A 62 22.67 1.82 3.11
N GLY A 63 22.69 1.37 1.86
CA GLY A 63 23.11 2.17 0.72
C GLY A 63 22.27 3.44 0.55
N ALA A 64 20.94 3.31 0.64
CA ALA A 64 20.02 4.44 0.57
C ALA A 64 20.23 5.44 1.72
N LYS A 65 20.52 4.96 2.93
CA LYS A 65 20.85 5.81 4.09
C LYS A 65 22.16 6.56 3.89
N LEU A 66 23.19 5.91 3.36
CA LEU A 66 24.46 6.58 3.03
C LEU A 66 24.26 7.65 1.95
N ALA A 67 23.54 7.33 0.87
CA ALA A 67 23.21 8.31 -0.17
C ALA A 67 22.39 9.49 0.36
N SER A 68 21.44 9.22 1.25
CA SER A 68 20.65 10.25 1.95
C SER A 68 21.53 11.19 2.77
N PHE A 69 22.52 10.64 3.49
CA PHE A 69 23.47 11.44 4.26
C PHE A 69 24.27 12.41 3.38
N PHE A 70 24.74 11.97 2.20
CA PHE A 70 25.50 12.84 1.28
C PHE A 70 24.62 13.83 0.51
N THR A 71 23.38 13.47 0.17
CA THR A 71 22.49 14.30 -0.66
C THR A 71 21.56 15.21 0.13
N GLY A 72 21.41 14.98 1.44
CA GLY A 72 20.40 15.65 2.28
C GLY A 72 18.95 15.26 1.96
N LYS A 73 18.72 14.41 0.94
CA LYS A 73 17.39 13.96 0.53
C LYS A 73 16.94 12.77 1.38
N PRO A 74 15.63 12.57 1.61
CA PRO A 74 15.12 11.38 2.29
C PRO A 74 15.60 10.09 1.61
N ALA A 75 15.94 9.08 2.41
CA ALA A 75 16.34 7.77 1.89
C ALA A 75 15.18 7.13 1.12
N ALA A 76 15.44 6.71 -0.12
CA ALA A 76 14.44 6.05 -0.96
C ALA A 76 13.94 4.70 -0.37
N LEU A 77 14.75 4.06 0.48
CA LEU A 77 14.39 2.86 1.22
C LEU A 77 14.91 2.97 2.66
N THR A 78 14.01 2.86 3.63
CA THR A 78 14.34 2.86 5.07
C THR A 78 14.45 1.45 5.62
N SER A 79 15.09 1.29 6.79
CA SER A 79 15.17 0.00 7.49
C SER A 79 13.79 -0.57 7.80
N ASP A 80 12.85 0.28 8.19
CA ASP A 80 11.51 -0.11 8.59
C ASP A 80 10.69 -0.54 7.38
N ALA A 81 10.81 0.17 6.25
CA ALA A 81 10.19 -0.23 4.98
C ALA A 81 10.74 -1.59 4.50
N ALA A 82 12.06 -1.78 4.56
CA ALA A 82 12.71 -3.04 4.19
C ALA A 82 12.28 -4.23 5.09
N LYS A 83 12.10 -3.99 6.39
CA LYS A 83 11.63 -5.01 7.33
C LYS A 83 10.15 -5.31 7.12
N SER A 84 9.32 -4.27 6.98
CA SER A 84 7.88 -4.42 6.80
C SER A 84 7.52 -5.06 5.47
N SER A 85 8.31 -4.86 4.41
CA SER A 85 8.05 -5.49 3.10
C SER A 85 8.26 -7.01 3.12
N MET A 86 8.92 -7.55 4.14
CA MET A 86 9.12 -8.99 4.32
C MET A 86 8.06 -9.66 5.20
N ASN A 87 7.17 -8.89 5.81
CA ASN A 87 6.10 -9.43 6.63
C ASN A 87 4.83 -9.56 5.80
N GLU A 88 4.21 -10.74 5.84
CA GLU A 88 2.83 -10.91 5.40
C GLU A 88 1.89 -10.47 6.52
N SER A 89 1.11 -9.41 6.27
CA SER A 89 0.13 -8.92 7.23
C SER A 89 -1.27 -9.13 6.64
N MET A 90 -1.89 -10.24 7.06
CA MET A 90 -3.25 -10.61 6.65
C MET A 90 -4.25 -10.00 7.65
N TYR A 91 -5.17 -9.19 7.14
CA TYR A 91 -6.18 -8.53 7.96
C TYR A 91 -7.60 -8.96 7.57
N SER A 92 -8.47 -9.16 8.57
CA SER A 92 -9.92 -9.28 8.34
C SER A 92 -10.56 -7.89 8.34
N ASN A 93 -11.44 -7.66 7.36
CA ASN A 93 -12.29 -6.47 7.26
C ASN A 93 -13.75 -6.75 7.60
N ASP A 94 -14.06 -7.94 8.13
CA ASP A 94 -15.44 -8.38 8.38
C ASP A 94 -16.16 -7.46 9.36
N LYS A 95 -15.43 -7.00 10.40
CA LYS A 95 -15.99 -6.13 11.43
C LYS A 95 -16.53 -4.84 10.82
N ILE A 96 -15.72 -4.12 10.04
CA ILE A 96 -16.15 -2.84 9.47
C ILE A 96 -17.22 -3.02 8.39
N LYS A 97 -17.11 -4.07 7.57
CA LYS A 97 -18.16 -4.42 6.59
C LYS A 97 -19.51 -4.65 7.25
N LYS A 98 -19.55 -5.42 8.34
CA LYS A 98 -20.78 -5.69 9.09
C LYS A 98 -21.32 -4.46 9.81
N THR A 99 -20.45 -3.59 10.31
CA THR A 99 -20.85 -2.41 11.08
C THR A 99 -21.42 -1.30 10.23
N ILE A 100 -20.77 -0.95 9.10
CA ILE A 100 -21.16 0.20 8.27
C ILE A 100 -21.58 -0.17 6.84
N GLY A 101 -21.64 -1.46 6.51
CA GLY A 101 -22.07 -1.93 5.19
C GLY A 101 -21.13 -1.56 4.03
N ILE A 102 -19.91 -1.09 4.33
CA ILE A 102 -18.99 -0.60 3.30
C ILE A 102 -18.62 -1.70 2.29
N GLN A 103 -18.68 -1.35 1.02
CA GLN A 103 -18.08 -2.12 -0.06
C GLN A 103 -16.80 -1.43 -0.50
N PHE A 104 -15.67 -2.10 -0.28
CA PHE A 104 -14.36 -1.58 -0.66
C PHE A 104 -14.21 -1.61 -2.18
N LYS A 105 -13.57 -0.58 -2.73
CA LYS A 105 -13.10 -0.57 -4.11
C LYS A 105 -12.04 -1.66 -4.27
N PRO A 106 -12.11 -2.51 -5.31
CA PRO A 106 -11.07 -3.49 -5.60
C PRO A 106 -9.70 -2.82 -5.73
N LEU A 107 -8.65 -3.48 -5.23
CA LEU A 107 -7.32 -2.87 -5.23
C LEU A 107 -6.79 -2.68 -6.65
N SER A 108 -7.09 -3.61 -7.55
CA SER A 108 -6.71 -3.55 -8.97
C SER A 108 -7.25 -2.29 -9.68
N GLU A 109 -8.50 -1.92 -9.40
CA GLU A 109 -9.12 -0.70 -9.92
C GLU A 109 -8.44 0.56 -9.34
N SER A 110 -8.06 0.52 -8.06
CA SER A 110 -7.33 1.62 -7.41
C SER A 110 -5.92 1.79 -7.98
N ILE A 111 -5.23 0.69 -8.25
CA ILE A 111 -3.92 0.69 -8.91
C ILE A 111 -4.03 1.29 -10.31
N GLN A 112 -5.05 0.90 -11.08
CA GLN A 112 -5.28 1.42 -12.42
C GLN A 112 -5.57 2.93 -12.42
N ASP A 113 -6.43 3.41 -11.52
CA ASP A 113 -6.70 4.84 -11.35
C ASP A 113 -5.41 5.62 -11.10
N VAL A 114 -4.58 5.15 -10.17
CA VAL A 114 -3.33 5.82 -9.78
C VAL A 114 -2.31 5.80 -10.91
N CYS A 115 -2.11 4.65 -11.58
CA CYS A 115 -1.22 4.57 -12.73
C CYS A 115 -1.66 5.53 -13.84
N THR A 116 -2.96 5.57 -14.14
CA THR A 116 -3.53 6.48 -15.15
C THR A 116 -3.30 7.95 -14.76
N ALA A 117 -3.58 8.30 -13.50
CA ALA A 117 -3.36 9.65 -12.99
C ALA A 117 -1.89 10.08 -13.10
N LEU A 118 -0.94 9.21 -12.75
CA LEU A 118 0.50 9.50 -12.82
C LEU A 118 1.05 9.57 -14.24
N ILE A 119 0.50 8.77 -15.17
CA ILE A 119 0.82 8.87 -16.59
C ILE A 119 0.36 10.22 -17.14
N ASN A 120 -0.86 10.64 -16.78
CA ASN A 120 -1.46 11.89 -17.25
C ASN A 120 -0.92 13.13 -16.53
N SER A 121 -0.36 12.98 -15.31
CA SER A 121 0.22 14.08 -14.53
C SER A 121 1.66 14.41 -14.94
N LYS A 122 2.20 13.81 -16.02
CA LYS A 122 3.41 14.31 -16.66
C LYS A 122 3.09 15.65 -17.36
N LEU A 123 3.03 16.71 -16.55
CA LEU A 123 3.20 18.12 -16.89
C LEU A 123 4.31 18.69 -15.99
#